data_AF-A0A2H9SQT0-F1
#
_entry.id   AF-A0A2H9SQT0-F1
#
_cell.length_a   1.000
_cell.length_b   1.000
_cell.length_c   1.000
_cell.angle_alpha   90.00
_cell.angle_beta   90.00
_cell.angle_gamma   90.00
#
_symmetry.space_group_name_H-M   'P 1'
#
loop_
_entity.id
_entity.type
_entity.pdbx_description
1 polymer ?
#
loop_
_entity_poly.entity_id
_entity_poly.type
_entity_poly.pdbx_seq_one_letter_code
_entity_poly.pdbx_strand_id
1 'polypeptide(L)'
;MLKKIFIIVLSLFLVGGFLYREMLVRLYEGLQQYRTAKDRAKYYQLEDGTIQDITQKIILDESIPMSLKQPLIDGKRRVVIFKYLSGSNDVAGYFSYLTDAEHPLMIF
;
A
#
# COMPACT_ATOMS: atom_id res chain seq x y z
N MET A 1 2.45 3.46 52.84
CA MET A 1 1.43 3.81 51.82
C MET A 1 1.99 4.65 50.68
N LEU A 2 2.71 5.75 50.96
CA LEU A 2 3.23 6.68 49.94
C LEU A 2 4.04 6.02 48.80
N LYS A 3 4.94 5.07 49.13
CA LYS A 3 5.76 4.35 48.14
C LYS A 3 4.93 3.53 47.14
N LYS A 4 3.80 2.96 47.57
CA LYS A 4 2.91 2.17 46.70
C LYS A 4 2.16 3.07 45.70
N ILE A 5 1.71 4.23 46.15
CA ILE A 5 1.03 5.23 45.31
C ILE A 5 2.01 5.78 44.26
N PHE A 6 3.25 6.08 44.66
CA PHE A 6 4.28 6.55 43.73
C PHE A 6 4.57 5.55 42.61
N ILE A 7 4.70 4.26 42.94
CA ILE A 7 4.92 3.20 41.94
C ILE A 7 3.73 3.12 40.96
N ILE A 8 2.49 3.18 41.45
CA ILE A 8 1.30 3.13 40.59
C ILE A 8 1.25 4.31 39.61
N VAL A 9 1.54 5.52 40.09
CA VAL A 9 1.56 6.72 39.24
C VAL A 9 2.67 6.62 38.19
N LEU A 10 3.86 6.16 38.58
CA LEU A 10 4.98 5.95 37.66
C LEU A 10 4.64 4.90 36.59
N SER A 11 3.99 3.80 36.97
CA SER A 11 3.54 2.77 36.03
C SER A 11 2.51 3.30 35.04
N LEU A 12 1.54 4.09 35.48
CA LEU A 12 0.54 4.72 34.60
C LEU A 12 1.21 5.67 33.59
N PHE A 13 2.21 6.43 34.03
CA PHE A 13 2.94 7.34 33.16
C PHE A 13 3.75 6.60 32.09
N LEU A 14 4.40 5.49 32.46
CA LEU A 14 5.15 4.65 31.53
C LEU A 14 4.23 3.97 30.51
N VAL A 15 3.07 3.45 30.95
CA VAL A 15 2.08 2.84 30.04
C VAL A 15 1.50 3.88 29.09
N GLY A 16 1.17 5.08 29.58
CA GLY A 16 0.69 6.18 28.74
C GLY A 16 1.73 6.62 27.70
N GLY A 17 3.00 6.74 28.10
CA GLY A 17 4.10 7.06 27.20
C GLY A 17 4.32 5.99 26.11
N PHE A 18 4.22 4.71 26.49
CA PHE A 18 4.32 3.60 25.55
C PHE A 18 3.19 3.61 24.50
N LEU A 19 1.94 3.79 24.94
CA LEU A 19 0.79 3.88 24.04
C LEU A 19 0.87 5.09 23.10
N TYR A 20 1.36 6.23 23.58
CA TYR A 20 1.55 7.43 22.77
C TYR A 20 2.62 7.24 21.68
N ARG A 21 3.73 6.58 22.01
CA ARG A 21 4.77 6.22 21.03
C ARG A 21 4.22 5.33 19.92
N GLU A 22 3.48 4.28 20.30
CA GLU A 22 2.82 3.36 19.35
C GLU A 22 1.90 4.10 18.37
N MET A 23 1.11 5.04 18.86
CA MET A 23 0.23 5.86 18.04
C MET A 23 1.01 6.72 17.03
N LEU A 24 2.11 7.36 17.46
CA LEU A 24 2.95 8.18 16.58
C LEU A 24 3.61 7.35 15.47
N VAL A 25 4.09 6.14 15.79
CA VAL A 25 4.69 5.23 14.81
C VAL A 25 3.67 4.85 13.74
N ARG A 26 2.46 4.45 14.13
CA ARG A 26 1.39 4.11 13.16
C ARG A 26 0.99 5.29 12.29
N LEU A 27 0.93 6.49 12.86
CA LEU A 27 0.62 7.70 12.10
C LEU A 27 1.70 8.00 11.06
N TYR A 28 2.97 7.83 11.44
CA TYR A 28 4.12 8.03 10.56
C TYR A 28 4.16 6.98 9.44
N GLU A 29 3.97 5.70 9.78
CA GLU A 29 3.90 4.61 8.80
C GLU A 29 2.74 4.81 7.82
N GLY A 30 1.56 5.21 8.30
CA GLY A 30 0.40 5.53 7.47
C GLY A 30 0.66 6.70 6.52
N LEU A 31 1.34 7.76 6.99
CA LEU A 31 1.73 8.90 6.14
C LEU A 31 2.75 8.51 5.07
N GLN A 32 3.74 7.67 5.41
CA GLN A 32 4.71 7.14 4.44
C GLN A 32 4.00 6.31 3.36
N GLN A 33 3.13 5.38 3.76
CA GLN A 33 2.34 4.57 2.84
C GLN A 33 1.45 5.43 1.92
N TYR A 34 0.79 6.46 2.47
CA TYR A 34 -0.02 7.38 1.68
C TYR A 34 0.80 8.14 0.62
N ARG A 35 1.98 8.65 0.99
CA ARG A 35 2.88 9.32 0.04
C ARG A 35 3.36 8.36 -1.04
N THR A 36 3.82 7.17 -0.67
CA THR A 36 4.23 6.16 -1.64
C THR A 36 3.09 5.75 -2.58
N ALA A 37 1.86 5.62 -2.06
CA ALA A 37 0.68 5.34 -2.88
C ALA A 37 0.37 6.47 -3.86
N LYS A 38 0.47 7.73 -3.42
CA LYS A 38 0.28 8.91 -4.27
C LYS A 38 1.34 9.02 -5.37
N ASP A 39 2.61 8.76 -5.04
CA ASP A 39 3.70 8.78 -6.01
C ASP A 39 3.54 7.65 -7.03
N ARG A 40 3.16 6.45 -6.57
CA ARG A 40 2.83 5.32 -7.45
C ARG A 40 1.65 5.63 -8.38
N ALA A 41 0.60 6.29 -7.89
CA ALA A 41 -0.57 6.68 -8.69
C ALA A 41 -0.22 7.56 -9.90
N LYS A 42 0.88 8.32 -9.86
CA LYS A 42 1.36 9.12 -10.99
C LYS A 42 1.82 8.26 -12.17
N TYR A 43 2.37 7.08 -11.92
CA TYR A 43 2.78 6.12 -12.95
C TYR A 43 1.61 5.31 -13.54
N TYR A 44 0.43 5.43 -12.92
CA TYR A 44 -0.78 4.68 -13.26
C TYR A 44 -1.87 5.55 -13.91
N GLN A 45 -1.55 6.78 -14.32
CA GLN A 45 -2.51 7.62 -15.04
C GLN A 45 -2.78 7.04 -16.44
N LEU A 46 -4.05 6.73 -16.70
CA LEU A 46 -4.56 6.21 -17.97
C LEU A 46 -5.18 7.31 -18.82
N GLU A 47 -5.06 7.18 -20.14
CA GLU A 47 -5.91 7.85 -21.12
C GLU A 47 -7.33 7.25 -21.11
N ASP A 48 -8.34 8.07 -21.40
CA ASP A 48 -9.75 7.82 -21.12
C ASP A 48 -10.30 6.42 -21.47
N GLY A 49 -11.11 5.86 -20.58
CA GLY A 49 -11.97 4.69 -20.84
C GLY A 49 -11.29 3.33 -20.99
N THR A 50 -10.01 3.21 -20.65
CA THR A 50 -9.24 1.99 -20.94
C THR A 50 -8.91 1.14 -19.72
N ILE A 51 -9.07 -0.18 -19.86
CA ILE A 51 -8.39 -1.18 -19.03
C ILE A 51 -7.06 -1.46 -19.73
N GLN A 52 -5.94 -1.33 -19.02
CA GLN A 52 -4.61 -1.57 -19.58
C GLN A 52 -3.82 -2.53 -18.69
N ASP A 53 -3.33 -3.60 -19.30
CA ASP A 53 -2.26 -4.42 -18.71
C ASP A 53 -0.96 -3.62 -18.80
N ILE A 54 -0.40 -3.26 -17.64
CA ILE A 54 0.86 -2.51 -17.54
C ILE A 54 2.03 -3.37 -17.06
N THR A 55 1.84 -4.69 -17.00
CA THR A 55 2.86 -5.64 -16.53
C THR A 55 4.19 -5.41 -17.26
N GLN A 56 4.16 -5.27 -18.59
CA GLN A 56 5.35 -5.02 -19.39
C GLN A 56 6.01 -3.66 -19.09
N LYS A 57 5.21 -2.60 -18.90
CA LYS A 57 5.74 -1.28 -18.53
C LYS A 57 6.50 -1.34 -17.20
N ILE A 58 5.94 -2.05 -16.21
CA ILE A 58 6.56 -2.25 -14.89
C ILE A 58 7.85 -3.08 -14.99
N ILE A 59 7.87 -4.13 -15.83
CA ILE A 59 9.06 -4.95 -16.04
C ILE A 59 10.21 -4.10 -16.61
N LEU A 60 9.91 -3.23 -17.57
CA LEU A 60 10.90 -2.38 -18.25
C LEU A 60 11.37 -1.18 -17.42
N ASP A 61 10.64 -0.77 -16.37
CA ASP A 61 10.98 0.41 -15.56
C ASP A 61 12.17 0.15 -14.63
N GLU A 62 13.35 0.65 -14.98
CA GLU A 62 14.61 0.47 -14.23
C GLU A 62 14.56 0.96 -12.77
N SER A 63 13.62 1.85 -12.41
CA SER A 63 13.48 2.36 -11.05
C SER A 63 12.88 1.34 -10.07
N ILE A 64 12.27 0.27 -10.59
CA ILE A 64 11.57 -0.73 -9.78
C ILE A 64 12.54 -1.89 -9.42
N PRO A 65 12.67 -2.26 -8.13
CA PRO A 65 13.53 -3.36 -7.70
C PRO A 65 13.21 -4.69 -8.39
N MET A 66 14.25 -5.45 -8.76
CA MET A 66 14.09 -6.75 -9.43
C MET A 66 13.26 -7.74 -8.61
N SER A 67 13.33 -7.69 -7.28
CA SER A 67 12.52 -8.53 -6.39
C SER A 67 11.01 -8.34 -6.59
N LEU A 68 10.57 -7.15 -6.99
CA LEU A 68 9.16 -6.85 -7.30
C LEU A 68 8.81 -7.17 -8.76
N LYS A 69 9.80 -7.13 -9.66
CA LYS A 69 9.63 -7.49 -11.08
C LYS A 69 9.61 -8.98 -11.32
N GLN A 70 10.37 -9.76 -10.55
CA GLN A 70 10.56 -11.20 -10.79
C GLN A 70 9.23 -11.96 -10.95
N PRO A 71 8.21 -11.76 -10.09
CA PRO A 71 6.91 -12.44 -10.26
C PRO A 71 6.16 -12.02 -11.53
N LEU A 72 6.40 -10.80 -12.03
CA LEU A 72 5.83 -10.27 -13.27
C LEU A 72 6.54 -10.87 -14.50
N ILE A 73 7.88 -10.96 -14.44
CA ILE A 73 8.73 -11.57 -15.47
C ILE A 73 8.42 -13.06 -15.60
N ASP A 74 8.31 -13.76 -14.47
CA ASP A 74 7.96 -15.18 -14.38
C ASP A 74 6.51 -15.46 -14.84
N GLY A 75 5.74 -14.41 -15.13
CA GLY A 75 4.36 -14.51 -15.56
C GLY A 75 3.38 -14.95 -14.47
N LYS A 76 3.83 -15.10 -13.22
CA LYS A 76 3.03 -15.51 -12.04
C LYS A 76 2.09 -14.42 -11.53
N ARG A 77 2.37 -13.17 -11.88
CA ARG A 77 1.56 -12.02 -11.49
C ARG A 77 1.38 -11.07 -12.67
N ARG A 78 0.18 -10.51 -12.78
CA ARG A 78 -0.11 -9.40 -13.70
C ARG A 78 -0.62 -8.19 -12.95
N VAL A 79 -0.42 -7.02 -13.55
CA VAL A 79 -0.89 -5.73 -13.01
C VAL A 79 -1.70 -5.02 -14.08
N VAL A 80 -2.94 -4.69 -13.73
CA VAL A 80 -3.90 -4.03 -14.61
C VAL A 80 -4.32 -2.73 -13.96
N ILE A 81 -4.33 -1.68 -14.75
CA ILE A 81 -4.91 -0.38 -14.38
C ILE A 81 -6.20 -0.20 -15.17
N PHE A 82 -7.18 0.46 -14.56
CA PHE A 82 -8.48 0.70 -15.17
C PHE A 82 -9.04 2.05 -14.74
N LYS A 83 -9.81 2.67 -15.63
CA LYS A 83 -10.56 3.90 -15.35
C LYS A 83 -12.05 3.62 -15.50
N TYR A 84 -12.85 4.03 -14.52
CA TYR A 84 -14.31 3.91 -14.57
C TYR A 84 -14.99 5.17 -14.04
N LEU A 85 -16.21 5.41 -14.49
CA LEU A 85 -17.05 6.50 -13.98
C LEU A 85 -17.74 6.05 -12.70
N SER A 86 -17.50 6.78 -11.60
CA SER A 86 -18.21 6.64 -10.34
C SER A 86 -19.04 7.89 -10.08
N GLY A 87 -20.32 7.82 -10.47
CA GLY A 87 -21.20 9.00 -10.47
C GLY A 87 -20.74 9.99 -11.54
N SER A 88 -20.42 11.22 -11.13
CA SER A 88 -19.90 12.28 -12.02
C SER A 88 -18.36 12.34 -12.08
N ASN A 89 -17.67 11.45 -11.37
CA ASN A 89 -16.22 11.51 -11.22
C ASN A 89 -15.55 10.34 -11.94
N ASP A 90 -14.45 10.66 -12.60
CA ASP A 90 -13.52 9.67 -13.13
C ASP A 90 -12.67 9.08 -12.01
N VAL A 91 -12.72 7.75 -11.86
CA VAL A 91 -11.92 7.01 -10.87
C VAL A 91 -10.95 6.12 -11.61
N ALA A 92 -9.66 6.26 -11.30
CA ALA A 92 -8.62 5.34 -11.73
C ALA A 92 -8.31 4.36 -10.58
N GLY A 93 -8.25 3.07 -10.91
CA GLY A 93 -7.87 2.00 -10.01
C GLY A 93 -6.78 1.13 -10.62
N TYR A 94 -6.14 0.33 -9.79
CA TYR A 94 -5.28 -0.76 -10.23
C TYR A 94 -5.62 -2.02 -9.44
N PHE A 95 -5.44 -3.18 -10.05
CA PHE A 95 -5.43 -4.44 -9.34
C PHE A 95 -4.29 -5.30 -9.87
N SER A 96 -3.82 -6.20 -9.04
CA SER A 96 -2.89 -7.24 -9.47
C SER A 96 -3.47 -8.61 -9.16
N TYR A 97 -3.11 -9.61 -9.94
CA TYR A 97 -3.61 -10.96 -9.70
C TYR A 97 -2.56 -12.02 -9.99
N LEU A 98 -2.67 -13.13 -9.27
CA LEU A 98 -1.87 -14.32 -9.51
C LEU A 98 -2.46 -15.10 -10.68
N THR A 99 -1.61 -15.48 -11.63
CA THR A 99 -2.00 -16.21 -12.85
C THR A 99 -1.95 -17.72 -12.68
N ASP A 100 -1.21 -18.19 -11.69
CA ASP A 100 -0.98 -19.59 -11.35
C ASP A 100 -1.95 -20.11 -10.27
N ALA A 101 -2.80 -19.23 -9.73
CA ALA A 101 -3.85 -19.62 -8.81
C ALA A 101 -5.04 -20.25 -9.55
N GLU A 102 -5.62 -21.32 -8.99
CA GLU A 102 -6.79 -22.03 -9.51
C GLU A 102 -7.99 -21.09 -9.76
N HIS A 103 -8.05 -20.00 -9.00
CA HIS A 103 -8.89 -18.83 -9.26
C HIS A 103 -8.04 -17.56 -9.17
N PRO A 104 -8.21 -16.57 -10.07
CA PRO A 104 -7.41 -15.33 -10.02
C PRO A 104 -7.62 -14.61 -8.68
N LEU A 105 -6.61 -14.65 -7.82
CA LEU A 105 -6.65 -13.93 -6.55
C LEU A 105 -6.30 -12.47 -6.80
N MET A 106 -7.28 -11.57 -6.61
CA MET A 106 -7.05 -10.13 -6.67
C MET A 106 -6.29 -9.65 -5.43
N ILE A 107 -5.23 -8.88 -5.66
CA ILE A 107 -4.37 -8.26 -4.65
C ILE A 107 -4.42 -6.74 -4.89
N PHE A 108 -4.87 -6.01 -3.86
CA PHE A 108 -5.01 -4.54 -3.82
C PHE A 108 -3.77 -3.89 -3.18
#